data_AF-A0A2V6KA01-F1
#
_entry.id   AF-A0A2V6KA01-F1
#
_cell.length_a   1.000
_cell.length_b   1.000
_cell.length_c   1.000
_cell.angle_alpha   90.00
_cell.angle_beta   90.00
_cell.angle_gamma   90.00
#
_symmetry.space_group_name_H-M   'P 1'
#
loop_
_entity.id
_entity.type
_entity.pdbx_description
1 polymer ?
#
loop_
_entity_poly.entity_id
_entity_poly.type
_entity_poly.pdbx_seq_one_letter_code
_entity_poly.pdbx_strand_id
1 'polypeptide(L)'
;MTKKIMCVVEIVSAMGAVTLLAQEGTTKPGEGTLMLKGKNYPLKNAVAYETTIDGEEGVAVVLSGPRISSEKLNAARKSEKAGETPDFRKPYVKLEFTKAGEFKGWGAGAGDISLGRHTSNATGELKLQDGRAIGKAGQPNETEGMFPSGLEVRFNVPLLRAGESLPPSKKPGPAANIKPSVTGVFKGNGKEAKLTYVSAHWREPFSDKPSMVLVFTEKDHSKDKVRQRSGRLAPRRR
;
A
#
# COMPACT_ATOMS: atom_id res chain seq x y z
N MET A 1 25.37 -66.37 42.26
CA MET A 1 24.32 -65.47 42.78
C MET A 1 24.28 -64.23 41.91
N THR A 2 23.14 -64.05 41.25
CA THR A 2 22.87 -63.09 40.18
C THR A 2 22.53 -61.72 40.74
N LYS A 3 23.19 -60.64 40.31
CA LYS A 3 22.61 -59.30 40.40
C LYS A 3 22.87 -58.54 39.09
N LYS A 4 21.77 -58.36 38.36
CA LYS A 4 21.65 -57.68 37.07
C LYS A 4 21.92 -56.19 37.27
N ILE A 5 22.75 -55.61 36.40
CA ILE A 5 22.89 -54.16 36.23
C ILE A 5 21.68 -53.72 35.40
N MET A 6 20.80 -52.92 36.00
CA MET A 6 19.64 -52.36 35.34
C MET A 6 19.88 -50.86 35.20
N CYS A 7 20.26 -50.44 33.99
CA CYS A 7 20.36 -49.03 33.61
C CYS A 7 18.95 -48.42 33.57
N VAL A 8 18.71 -47.39 34.40
CA VAL A 8 17.55 -46.50 34.26
C VAL A 8 17.98 -45.37 33.34
N VAL A 9 17.33 -45.27 32.18
CA VAL A 9 17.47 -44.16 31.24
C VAL A 9 16.52 -43.06 31.72
N GLU A 10 17.08 -41.96 32.24
CA GLU A 10 16.32 -40.74 32.47
C GLU A 10 16.20 -39.96 31.15
N ILE A 11 14.97 -39.91 30.64
CA ILE A 11 14.60 -39.08 29.49
C ILE A 11 14.33 -37.67 30.02
N VAL A 12 15.30 -36.76 29.91
CA VAL A 12 15.05 -35.33 30.05
C VAL A 12 14.61 -34.79 28.68
N SER A 13 13.30 -34.71 28.48
CA SER A 13 12.71 -33.94 27.38
C SER A 13 12.79 -32.45 27.74
N ALA A 14 13.94 -31.83 27.51
CA ALA A 14 14.04 -30.37 27.54
C ALA A 14 13.32 -29.81 26.30
N MET A 15 12.21 -29.13 26.56
CA MET A 15 11.40 -28.38 25.60
C MET A 15 12.29 -27.44 24.79
N GLY A 16 12.58 -27.81 23.55
CA GLY A 16 13.09 -26.89 22.53
C GLY A 16 12.01 -25.92 22.10
N ALA A 17 11.71 -24.93 22.94
CA ALA A 17 10.83 -23.81 22.60
C ALA A 17 11.68 -22.59 22.21
N VAL A 18 12.37 -22.67 21.07
CA VAL A 18 12.71 -21.49 20.25
C VAL A 18 12.62 -21.92 18.78
N THR A 19 11.40 -22.17 18.33
CA THR A 19 11.13 -22.32 16.90
C THR A 19 11.32 -20.97 16.21
N LEU A 20 12.32 -20.92 15.32
CA LEU A 20 12.28 -20.24 14.03
C LEU A 20 11.95 -18.74 14.04
N LEU A 21 12.95 -17.91 14.36
CA LEU A 21 13.10 -16.56 13.78
C LEU A 21 14.12 -16.55 12.62
N ALA A 22 14.18 -17.65 11.86
CA ALA A 22 15.04 -17.76 10.69
C ALA A 22 14.29 -18.48 9.55
N GLN A 23 13.31 -17.78 8.98
CA GLN A 23 12.99 -17.93 7.57
C GLN A 23 13.03 -16.53 6.95
N GLU A 24 14.24 -16.06 6.67
CA GLU A 24 14.49 -14.97 5.72
C GLU A 24 14.21 -15.47 4.29
N GLY A 25 12.94 -15.74 4.01
CA GLY A 25 12.43 -15.79 2.64
C GLY A 25 11.88 -14.41 2.32
N THR A 26 12.61 -13.62 1.52
CA THR A 26 12.16 -12.35 0.88
C THR A 26 10.89 -11.77 1.49
N THR A 27 11.02 -11.13 2.66
CA THR A 27 9.87 -10.64 3.43
C THR A 27 9.15 -9.59 2.60
N LYS A 28 7.95 -9.92 2.12
CA LYS A 28 7.07 -8.94 1.49
C LYS A 28 6.84 -7.82 2.51
N PRO A 29 6.97 -6.54 2.11
CA PRO A 29 6.92 -5.41 3.04
C PRO A 29 5.64 -5.39 3.87
N GLY A 30 4.52 -5.81 3.28
CA GLY A 30 3.35 -6.24 4.03
C GLY A 30 2.49 -7.18 3.22
N GLU A 31 1.79 -8.05 3.92
CA GLU A 31 0.87 -9.01 3.33
C GLU A 31 -0.35 -9.19 4.22
N GLY A 32 -1.49 -9.47 3.60
CA GLY A 32 -2.69 -9.80 4.33
C GLY A 32 -3.94 -9.74 3.49
N THR A 33 -5.06 -9.98 4.15
CA THR A 33 -6.38 -9.98 3.52
C THR A 33 -7.31 -9.10 4.32
N LEU A 34 -8.04 -8.23 3.62
CA LEU A 34 -9.23 -7.57 4.14
C LEU A 34 -10.45 -8.31 3.59
N MET A 35 -11.35 -8.72 4.47
CA MET A 35 -12.63 -9.28 4.07
C MET A 35 -13.75 -8.26 4.32
N LEU A 36 -14.57 -7.99 3.29
CA LEU A 36 -15.74 -7.11 3.39
C LEU A 36 -16.89 -7.64 2.52
N LYS A 37 -18.10 -7.68 3.08
CA LYS A 37 -19.30 -8.27 2.43
C LYS A 37 -19.02 -9.69 1.88
N GLY A 38 -18.25 -10.49 2.64
CA GLY A 38 -17.86 -11.84 2.25
C GLY A 38 -16.85 -11.93 1.09
N LYS A 39 -16.32 -10.80 0.61
CA LYS A 39 -15.27 -10.75 -0.43
C LYS A 39 -13.91 -10.50 0.19
N ASN A 40 -12.91 -11.25 -0.27
CA ASN A 40 -11.51 -11.11 0.14
C ASN A 40 -10.76 -10.18 -0.81
N TYR A 41 -10.07 -9.20 -0.23
CA TYR A 41 -9.24 -8.22 -0.90
C TYR A 41 -7.79 -8.42 -0.48
N PRO A 42 -6.89 -8.85 -1.37
CA PRO A 42 -5.48 -9.02 -1.04
C PRO A 42 -4.81 -7.66 -0.88
N LEU A 43 -4.01 -7.53 0.18
CA LEU A 43 -3.18 -6.37 0.48
C LEU A 43 -1.72 -6.79 0.34
N LYS A 44 -1.00 -6.17 -0.60
CA LYS A 44 0.36 -6.57 -1.00
C LYS A 44 1.40 -5.44 -0.85
N ASN A 45 0.93 -4.24 -0.52
CA ASN A 45 1.77 -3.10 -0.22
C ASN A 45 1.54 -2.69 1.22
N ALA A 46 2.57 -2.13 1.85
CA ALA A 46 2.44 -1.53 3.17
C ALA A 46 3.36 -0.30 3.30
N VAL A 47 2.95 0.64 4.13
CA VAL A 47 3.76 1.77 4.60
C VAL A 47 3.46 2.01 6.07
N ALA A 48 4.50 2.30 6.85
CA ALA A 48 4.35 2.79 8.21
C ALA A 48 4.91 4.21 8.29
N TYR A 49 4.22 5.08 9.02
CA TYR A 49 4.62 6.45 9.19
C TYR A 49 4.15 7.03 10.52
N GLU A 50 4.93 7.97 11.04
CA GLU A 50 4.50 8.81 12.15
C GLU A 50 3.42 9.79 11.69
N THR A 51 2.39 9.94 12.49
CA THR A 51 1.28 10.87 12.25
C THR A 51 0.62 11.30 13.56
N THR A 52 -0.47 12.05 13.45
CA THR A 52 -1.34 12.44 14.55
C THR A 52 -2.61 11.58 14.52
N ILE A 53 -2.96 10.95 15.64
CA ILE A 53 -4.17 10.15 15.84
C ILE A 53 -4.91 10.79 17.01
N ASP A 54 -6.15 11.24 16.77
CA ASP A 54 -6.97 11.94 17.77
C ASP A 54 -6.27 13.13 18.47
N GLY A 55 -5.40 13.84 17.74
CA GLY A 55 -4.63 14.96 18.26
C GLY A 55 -3.31 14.58 18.95
N GLU A 56 -3.04 13.29 19.14
CA GLU A 56 -1.81 12.78 19.76
C GLU A 56 -0.84 12.20 18.74
N GLU A 57 0.46 12.23 19.04
CA GLU A 57 1.45 11.62 18.15
C GLU A 57 1.39 10.09 18.21
N GLY A 58 1.36 9.45 17.05
CA GLY A 58 1.30 8.00 16.94
C GLY A 58 1.90 7.48 15.65
N VAL A 59 1.65 6.20 15.39
CA VAL A 59 2.12 5.48 14.21
C VAL A 59 0.93 4.91 13.47
N ALA A 60 0.83 5.23 12.18
CA ALA A 60 -0.13 4.61 11.29
C ALA A 60 0.59 3.58 10.39
N VAL A 61 -0.03 2.42 10.22
CA VAL A 61 0.41 1.41 9.24
C VAL A 61 -0.72 1.21 8.23
N VAL A 62 -0.45 1.50 6.97
CA VAL A 62 -1.43 1.34 5.89
C VAL A 62 -1.01 0.18 5.01
N LEU A 63 -1.86 -0.85 4.93
CA LEU A 63 -1.74 -1.95 3.99
C LEU A 63 -2.74 -1.77 2.86
N SER A 64 -2.32 -1.97 1.61
CA SER A 64 -3.15 -1.69 0.45
C SER A 64 -2.94 -2.65 -0.71
N GLY A 65 -4.00 -2.81 -1.51
CA GLY A 65 -3.94 -3.48 -2.81
C GLY A 65 -3.09 -2.70 -3.80
N PRO A 66 -3.39 -1.42 -4.07
CA PRO A 66 -2.56 -0.54 -4.90
C PRO A 66 -1.35 0.00 -4.13
N ARG A 67 -0.27 0.35 -4.84
CA ARG A 67 0.90 1.02 -4.25
C ARG A 67 0.56 2.44 -3.77
N ILE A 68 1.10 2.83 -2.62
CA ILE A 68 0.95 4.18 -2.04
C ILE A 68 2.08 5.06 -2.57
N SER A 69 1.74 6.26 -3.07
CA SER A 69 2.70 7.27 -3.52
C SER A 69 3.06 8.23 -2.40
N SER A 70 4.23 8.88 -2.49
CA SER A 70 4.65 9.91 -1.53
C SER A 70 3.66 11.08 -1.48
N GLU A 71 3.04 11.43 -2.62
CA GLU A 71 2.01 12.47 -2.69
C GLU A 71 0.79 12.09 -1.84
N LYS A 72 0.28 10.85 -2.00
CA LYS A 72 -0.85 10.36 -1.21
C LYS A 72 -0.52 10.24 0.28
N LEU A 73 0.70 9.83 0.63
CA LEU A 73 1.15 9.81 2.01
C LEU A 73 1.21 11.21 2.63
N ASN A 74 1.72 12.19 1.89
CA ASN A 74 1.77 13.57 2.35
C ASN A 74 0.38 14.21 2.48
N ALA A 75 -0.55 13.86 1.58
CA ALA A 75 -1.95 14.27 1.71
C ALA A 75 -2.60 13.66 2.96
N ALA A 76 -2.37 12.36 3.23
CA ALA A 76 -2.88 11.68 4.41
C ALA A 76 -2.45 12.36 5.72
N ARG A 77 -1.14 12.63 5.87
CA ARG A 77 -0.60 13.33 7.06
C ARG A 77 -1.21 14.72 7.27
N LYS A 78 -1.51 15.44 6.19
CA LYS A 78 -2.16 16.76 6.27
C LYS A 78 -3.61 16.64 6.74
N SER A 79 -4.36 15.68 6.20
CA SER A 79 -5.74 15.40 6.63
C SER A 79 -5.78 14.98 8.10
N GLU A 80 -4.90 14.07 8.53
CA GLU A 80 -4.85 13.60 9.92
C GLU A 80 -4.53 14.72 10.90
N LYS A 81 -3.58 15.60 10.55
CA LYS A 81 -3.28 16.79 11.35
C LYS A 81 -4.47 17.75 11.46
N ALA A 82 -5.36 17.74 10.48
CA ALA A 82 -6.62 18.50 10.49
C ALA A 82 -7.78 17.74 11.17
N GLY A 83 -7.55 16.51 11.68
CA GLY A 83 -8.60 15.65 12.23
C GLY A 83 -9.49 15.00 11.18
N GLU A 84 -9.08 15.00 9.91
CA GLU A 84 -9.81 14.41 8.80
C GLU A 84 -9.32 12.99 8.47
N THR A 85 -10.21 12.15 7.92
CA THR A 85 -9.87 10.81 7.49
C THR A 85 -9.07 10.83 6.17
N PRO A 86 -7.90 10.16 6.10
CA PRO A 86 -7.14 10.01 4.86
C PRO A 86 -7.89 9.31 3.73
N ASP A 87 -7.80 9.87 2.52
CA ASP A 87 -8.32 9.26 1.28
C ASP A 87 -7.26 8.37 0.60
N PHE A 88 -7.12 7.14 1.11
CA PHE A 88 -6.31 6.10 0.47
C PHE A 88 -7.10 5.38 -0.63
N ARG A 89 -6.39 4.99 -1.70
CA ARG A 89 -6.99 4.23 -2.79
C ARG A 89 -7.35 2.82 -2.31
N LYS A 90 -8.62 2.44 -2.48
CA LYS A 90 -9.16 1.13 -2.13
C LYS A 90 -8.61 0.00 -3.06
N PRO A 91 -8.45 -1.24 -2.56
CA PRO A 91 -8.66 -1.64 -1.17
C PRO A 91 -7.50 -1.23 -0.25
N TYR A 92 -7.82 -0.83 0.99
CA TYR A 92 -6.82 -0.52 2.03
C TYR A 92 -7.33 -0.87 3.43
N VAL A 93 -6.38 -1.08 4.35
CA VAL A 93 -6.54 -1.10 5.81
C VAL A 93 -5.54 -0.10 6.39
N LYS A 94 -5.99 0.77 7.28
CA LYS A 94 -5.16 1.65 8.10
C LYS A 94 -5.26 1.17 9.54
N LEU A 95 -4.13 0.82 10.14
CA LEU A 95 -3.98 0.47 11.54
C LEU A 95 -3.40 1.68 12.28
N GLU A 96 -3.90 1.94 13.48
CA GLU A 96 -3.51 3.08 14.31
C GLU A 96 -2.93 2.59 15.63
N PHE A 97 -1.73 3.06 15.95
CA PHE A 97 -1.00 2.71 17.16
C PHE A 97 -0.47 3.96 17.85
N THR A 98 -0.32 3.92 19.17
CA THR A 98 0.51 4.90 19.89
C THR A 98 1.99 4.70 19.55
N LYS A 99 2.83 5.68 19.89
CA LYS A 99 4.29 5.52 19.81
C LYS A 99 4.84 4.40 20.70
N ALA A 100 4.12 4.02 21.76
CA ALA A 100 4.48 2.90 22.61
C ALA A 100 4.09 1.53 22.00
N GLY A 101 3.39 1.53 20.85
CA GLY A 101 2.95 0.31 20.17
C GLY A 101 1.58 -0.22 20.62
N GLU A 102 0.84 0.54 21.44
CA GLU A 102 -0.53 0.20 21.83
C GLU A 102 -1.47 0.38 20.63
N PHE A 103 -2.27 -0.64 20.32
CA PHE A 103 -3.24 -0.61 19.23
C PHE A 103 -4.47 0.23 19.63
N LYS A 104 -4.81 1.23 18.81
CA LYS A 104 -5.95 2.12 19.03
C LYS A 104 -7.16 1.77 18.17
N GLY A 105 -6.94 1.14 17.03
CA GLY A 105 -8.02 0.74 16.14
C GLY A 105 -7.58 0.62 14.69
N TRP A 106 -8.57 0.44 13.84
CA TRP A 106 -8.33 0.34 12.40
C TRP A 106 -9.49 0.90 11.58
N GLY A 107 -9.17 1.35 10.38
CA GLY A 107 -10.14 1.69 9.35
C GLY A 107 -9.81 0.99 8.05
N ALA A 108 -10.79 0.86 7.16
CA ALA A 108 -10.57 0.23 5.87
C ALA A 108 -11.55 0.72 4.81
N GLY A 109 -11.19 0.52 3.56
CA GLY A 109 -12.09 0.75 2.45
C GLY A 109 -11.88 -0.27 1.36
N ALA A 110 -12.96 -0.86 0.86
CA ALA A 110 -12.96 -1.69 -0.35
C ALA A 110 -14.31 -1.58 -1.08
N GLY A 111 -14.28 -1.60 -2.41
CA GLY A 111 -15.49 -1.38 -3.21
C GLY A 111 -16.17 -0.05 -2.86
N ASP A 112 -17.48 -0.11 -2.63
CA ASP A 112 -18.35 0.99 -2.21
C ASP A 112 -18.27 1.30 -0.70
N ILE A 113 -17.55 0.48 0.09
CA ILE A 113 -17.54 0.57 1.55
C ILE A 113 -16.32 1.30 2.06
N SER A 114 -16.51 2.13 3.08
CA SER A 114 -15.46 2.61 3.98
C SER A 114 -15.93 2.36 5.42
N LEU A 115 -15.03 1.93 6.29
CA LEU A 115 -15.31 1.61 7.69
C LEU A 115 -14.23 2.17 8.60
N GLY A 116 -14.61 2.57 9.81
CA GLY A 116 -13.72 2.86 10.93
C GLY A 116 -14.17 2.05 12.14
N ARG A 117 -13.23 1.43 12.84
CA ARG A 117 -13.46 0.63 14.04
C ARG A 117 -12.40 0.95 15.08
N HIS A 118 -12.76 1.88 15.97
CA HIS A 118 -11.99 2.20 17.19
C HIS A 118 -12.38 1.27 18.36
N THR A 119 -13.55 0.64 18.28
CA THR A 119 -14.02 -0.37 19.22
C THR A 119 -14.39 -1.64 18.45
N SER A 120 -13.52 -2.65 18.46
CA SER A 120 -13.83 -3.98 17.94
C SER A 120 -13.01 -5.05 18.66
N ASN A 121 -13.31 -6.32 18.36
CA ASN A 121 -12.51 -7.46 18.81
C ASN A 121 -11.18 -7.60 18.04
N ALA A 122 -10.76 -6.55 17.32
CA ALA A 122 -9.50 -6.53 16.62
C ALA A 122 -8.34 -6.42 17.60
N THR A 123 -7.27 -7.13 17.30
CA THR A 123 -6.00 -7.02 18.00
C THR A 123 -4.93 -6.53 17.05
N GLY A 124 -3.96 -5.79 17.58
CA GLY A 124 -2.81 -5.30 16.84
C GLY A 124 -1.57 -5.36 17.71
N GLU A 125 -0.47 -5.81 17.13
CA GLU A 125 0.85 -5.81 17.76
C GLU A 125 1.79 -4.98 16.89
N LEU A 126 2.48 -4.01 17.49
CA LEU A 126 3.50 -3.21 16.84
C LEU A 126 4.80 -3.25 17.65
N LYS A 127 5.90 -3.55 16.96
CA LYS A 127 7.26 -3.39 17.46
C LYS A 127 7.99 -2.37 16.58
N LEU A 128 8.56 -1.37 17.23
CA LEU A 128 9.45 -0.40 16.59
C LEU A 128 10.89 -0.79 16.89
N GLN A 129 11.60 -1.26 15.87
CA GLN A 129 12.98 -1.74 16.02
C GLN A 129 13.79 -1.39 14.77
N ASP A 130 15.02 -0.88 14.96
CA ASP A 130 15.97 -0.58 13.88
C ASP A 130 15.38 0.33 12.77
N GLY A 131 14.55 1.30 13.15
CA GLY A 131 13.87 2.21 12.21
C GLY A 131 12.76 1.55 11.39
N ARG A 132 12.25 0.38 11.83
CA ARG A 132 11.19 -0.37 11.17
C ARG A 132 9.97 -0.53 12.07
N ALA A 133 8.81 -0.59 11.44
CA ALA A 133 7.58 -1.05 12.03
C ALA A 133 7.37 -2.51 11.66
N ILE A 134 7.35 -3.38 12.66
CA ILE A 134 7.17 -4.83 12.52
C ILE A 134 5.95 -5.22 13.33
N GLY A 135 5.01 -5.94 12.73
CA GLY A 135 3.78 -6.26 13.44
C GLY A 135 2.77 -7.06 12.65
N LYS A 136 1.63 -7.24 13.30
CA LYS A 136 0.46 -7.93 12.76
C LYS A 136 -0.80 -7.32 13.36
N ALA A 137 -1.91 -7.45 12.66
CA ALA A 137 -3.22 -7.17 13.20
C ALA A 137 -4.22 -8.18 12.66
N GLY A 138 -5.23 -8.48 13.47
CA GLY A 138 -6.23 -9.47 13.16
C GLY A 138 -7.58 -9.10 13.76
N GLN A 139 -8.63 -9.35 13.00
CA GLN A 139 -10.00 -9.37 13.47
C GLN A 139 -10.66 -10.62 12.89
N PRO A 140 -11.21 -11.53 13.72
CA PRO A 140 -11.99 -12.65 13.23
C PRO A 140 -13.10 -12.18 12.30
N ASN A 141 -13.56 -13.08 11.42
CA ASN A 141 -14.74 -12.80 10.61
C ASN A 141 -15.94 -12.58 11.52
N GLU A 142 -16.37 -11.33 11.62
CA GLU A 142 -17.61 -10.96 12.28
C GLU A 142 -18.74 -11.01 11.26
N THR A 143 -19.67 -11.93 11.47
CA THR A 143 -20.87 -12.08 10.63
C THR A 143 -22.09 -11.37 11.22
N GLU A 144 -22.02 -10.94 12.48
CA GLU A 144 -23.15 -10.38 13.25
C GLU A 144 -23.27 -8.84 13.17
N GLY A 145 -22.60 -8.21 12.20
CA GLY A 145 -22.70 -6.76 11.93
C GLY A 145 -23.43 -6.41 10.64
N MET A 146 -23.57 -5.11 10.35
CA MET A 146 -24.26 -4.62 9.14
C MET A 146 -23.72 -5.23 7.83
N PHE A 147 -22.41 -5.54 7.79
CA PHE A 147 -21.81 -6.38 6.75
C PHE A 147 -20.72 -7.28 7.34
N PRO A 148 -20.57 -8.52 6.85
CA PRO A 148 -19.47 -9.39 7.27
C PRO A 148 -18.11 -8.76 7.01
N SER A 149 -17.26 -8.72 8.03
CA SER A 149 -15.92 -8.13 7.93
C SER A 149 -14.90 -8.83 8.81
N GLY A 150 -13.66 -8.87 8.35
CA GLY A 150 -12.52 -9.39 9.09
C GLY A 150 -11.21 -8.93 8.45
N LEU A 151 -10.11 -9.07 9.17
CA LEU A 151 -8.79 -8.75 8.65
C LEU A 151 -7.75 -9.70 9.24
N GLU A 152 -6.73 -10.01 8.46
CA GLU A 152 -5.52 -10.69 8.90
C GLU A 152 -4.37 -10.10 8.12
N VAL A 153 -3.46 -9.40 8.80
CA VAL A 153 -2.37 -8.65 8.17
C VAL A 153 -1.07 -8.78 8.94
N ARG A 154 0.05 -8.75 8.22
CA ARG A 154 1.41 -8.72 8.75
C ARG A 154 2.23 -7.70 7.98
N PHE A 155 3.14 -7.04 8.67
CA PHE A 155 3.98 -6.00 8.07
C PHE A 155 5.38 -5.97 8.68
N ASN A 156 6.34 -5.65 7.83
CA ASN A 156 7.72 -5.37 8.19
C ASN A 156 8.27 -4.31 7.23
N VAL A 157 8.06 -3.05 7.57
CA VAL A 157 8.38 -1.90 6.69
C VAL A 157 9.23 -0.88 7.42
N PRO A 158 10.02 -0.07 6.68
CA PRO A 158 10.62 1.13 7.24
C PRO A 158 9.55 2.04 7.87
N LEU A 159 9.84 2.59 9.05
CA LEU A 159 9.02 3.61 9.68
C LEU A 159 9.44 4.99 9.13
N LEU A 160 8.53 5.65 8.41
CA LEU A 160 8.78 6.99 7.89
C LEU A 160 8.48 8.04 8.95
N ARG A 161 9.50 8.78 9.38
CA ARG A 161 9.34 9.91 10.30
C ARG A 161 8.55 11.05 9.67
N ALA A 162 8.08 11.97 10.50
CA ALA A 162 7.41 13.18 10.02
C ALA A 162 8.27 13.90 8.98
N GLY A 163 7.70 14.15 7.79
CA GLY A 163 8.39 14.81 6.67
C GLY A 163 9.19 13.89 5.75
N GLU A 164 9.45 12.64 6.13
CA GLU A 164 10.13 11.69 5.25
C GLU A 164 9.20 11.20 4.13
N SER A 165 9.75 11.06 2.92
CA SER A 165 9.04 10.53 1.77
C SER A 165 9.39 9.08 1.51
N LEU A 166 8.46 8.33 0.90
CA LEU A 166 8.78 7.02 0.36
C LEU A 166 9.94 7.12 -0.64
N PRO A 167 10.84 6.12 -0.71
CA PRO A 167 11.92 6.10 -1.68
C PRO A 167 11.33 6.20 -3.09
N PRO A 168 11.98 6.96 -4.00
CA PRO A 168 11.48 7.14 -5.34
C PRO A 168 11.26 5.77 -5.99
N SER A 169 10.09 5.58 -6.60
CA SER A 169 9.89 4.43 -7.47
C SER A 169 10.98 4.47 -8.54
N LYS A 170 11.61 3.32 -8.83
CA LYS A 170 12.55 3.22 -9.94
C LYS A 170 11.83 3.75 -11.17
N LYS A 171 12.21 4.96 -11.61
CA LYS A 171 11.76 5.47 -12.91
C LYS A 171 12.19 4.40 -13.89
N PRO A 172 11.27 3.81 -14.67
CA PRO A 172 11.71 2.98 -15.76
C PRO A 172 12.68 3.82 -16.60
N GLY A 173 13.74 3.18 -17.12
CA GLY A 173 14.76 3.87 -17.89
C GLY A 173 14.16 4.73 -19.01
N PRO A 174 14.95 5.64 -19.61
CA PRO A 174 14.47 6.40 -20.77
C PRO A 174 13.78 5.44 -21.74
N ALA A 175 12.55 5.79 -22.16
CA ALA A 175 11.91 5.08 -23.27
C ALA A 175 12.93 5.04 -24.40
N ALA A 176 13.17 3.85 -24.97
CA ALA A 176 14.27 3.61 -25.90
C ALA A 176 14.38 4.78 -26.90
N ASN A 177 15.60 5.31 -27.08
CA ASN A 177 15.87 6.44 -27.99
C ASN A 177 15.83 5.96 -29.44
N ILE A 178 14.72 5.35 -29.83
CA ILE A 178 14.41 4.94 -31.18
C ILE A 178 13.73 6.15 -31.82
N LYS A 179 14.19 6.54 -33.00
CA LYS A 179 13.55 7.61 -33.79
C LYS A 179 12.06 7.25 -33.94
N PRO A 180 11.13 8.05 -33.37
CA PRO A 180 9.73 7.72 -33.42
C PRO A 180 9.25 7.75 -34.87
N SER A 181 8.69 6.63 -35.34
CA SER A 181 8.01 6.54 -36.63
C SER A 181 6.52 6.30 -36.39
N VAL A 182 5.68 7.06 -37.10
CA VAL A 182 4.23 6.87 -37.10
C VAL A 182 3.84 6.37 -38.50
N THR A 183 3.14 5.24 -38.57
CA THR A 183 2.63 4.66 -39.81
C THR A 183 1.16 4.29 -39.64
N GLY A 184 0.38 4.40 -40.72
CA GLY A 184 -1.06 4.07 -40.74
C GLY A 184 -1.96 5.25 -41.10
N VAL A 185 -3.24 4.95 -41.33
CA VAL A 185 -4.29 5.94 -41.61
C VAL A 185 -5.08 6.18 -40.32
N PHE A 186 -5.01 7.40 -39.78
CA PHE A 186 -5.74 7.78 -38.58
C PHE A 186 -6.94 8.63 -38.96
N LYS A 187 -8.14 8.30 -38.45
CA LYS A 187 -9.35 9.09 -38.70
C LYS A 187 -9.91 9.64 -37.38
N GLY A 188 -10.01 10.96 -37.28
CA GLY A 188 -10.65 11.67 -36.17
C GLY A 188 -11.89 12.41 -36.69
N ASN A 189 -13.05 12.19 -36.07
CA ASN A 189 -14.33 12.79 -36.50
C ASN A 189 -14.64 12.58 -38.00
N GLY A 190 -14.31 11.40 -38.53
CA GLY A 190 -14.56 11.05 -39.95
C GLY A 190 -13.59 11.67 -40.96
N LYS A 191 -12.63 12.51 -40.52
CA LYS A 191 -11.57 13.09 -41.37
C LYS A 191 -10.24 12.41 -41.09
N GLU A 192 -9.40 12.30 -42.11
CA GLU A 192 -8.03 11.82 -41.94
C GLU A 192 -7.21 12.83 -41.11
N ALA A 193 -6.48 12.31 -40.13
CA ALA A 193 -5.55 13.04 -39.30
C ALA A 193 -4.12 12.62 -39.68
N LYS A 194 -3.28 13.60 -40.00
CA LYS A 194 -1.92 13.37 -40.51
C LYS A 194 -0.93 13.27 -39.34
N LEU A 195 -1.08 12.24 -38.51
CA LEU A 195 -0.21 12.03 -37.35
C LEU A 195 1.18 11.62 -37.82
N THR A 196 2.18 12.49 -37.64
CA THR A 196 3.57 12.27 -38.08
C THR A 196 4.57 12.26 -36.93
N TYR A 197 4.13 12.60 -35.72
CA TYR A 197 4.96 12.65 -34.52
C TYR A 197 4.35 11.80 -33.43
N VAL A 198 5.21 11.09 -32.68
CA VAL A 198 4.82 10.40 -31.45
C VAL A 198 5.83 10.73 -30.36
N SER A 199 5.34 11.06 -29.17
CA SER A 199 6.16 11.10 -27.95
C SER A 199 5.66 10.08 -26.93
N ALA A 200 6.59 9.59 -26.13
CA ALA A 200 6.34 8.68 -25.04
C ALA A 200 6.64 9.37 -23.71
N HIS A 201 5.68 9.39 -22.80
CA HIS A 201 5.83 9.96 -21.46
C HIS A 201 5.46 8.92 -20.41
N TRP A 202 6.36 8.67 -19.45
CA TRP A 202 6.02 7.92 -18.24
C TRP A 202 4.87 8.62 -17.51
N ARG A 203 3.91 7.84 -17.03
CA ARG A 203 2.85 8.30 -16.15
C ARG A 203 2.87 7.53 -14.85
N GLU A 204 2.05 7.99 -13.90
CA GLU A 204 1.78 7.26 -12.68
C GLU A 204 1.30 5.84 -13.01
N PRO A 205 1.81 4.79 -12.33
CA PRO A 205 1.41 3.41 -12.57
C PRO A 205 -0.11 3.23 -12.58
N PHE A 206 -0.60 2.49 -13.56
CA PHE A 206 -2.01 2.11 -13.63
C PHE A 206 -2.12 0.65 -13.18
N SER A 207 -2.87 0.41 -12.10
CA SER A 207 -3.03 -0.93 -11.51
C SER A 207 -1.69 -1.60 -11.16
N ASP A 208 -0.77 -0.83 -10.56
CA ASP A 208 0.60 -1.25 -10.19
C ASP A 208 1.50 -1.69 -11.35
N LYS A 209 1.06 -1.48 -12.60
CA LYS A 209 1.89 -1.70 -13.78
C LYS A 209 2.47 -0.36 -14.23
N PRO A 210 3.74 -0.32 -14.68
CA PRO A 210 4.28 0.86 -15.34
C PRO A 210 3.31 1.34 -16.42
N SER A 211 2.97 2.63 -16.39
CA SER A 211 2.09 3.23 -17.38
C SER A 211 2.87 4.25 -18.19
N MET A 212 2.58 4.28 -19.49
CA MET A 212 3.14 5.22 -20.43
C MET A 212 2.01 5.81 -21.25
N VAL A 213 2.11 7.10 -21.55
CA VAL A 213 1.23 7.75 -22.50
C VAL A 213 1.99 8.04 -23.78
N LEU A 214 1.41 7.54 -24.87
CA LEU A 214 1.80 7.85 -26.22
C LEU A 214 0.93 9.01 -26.71
N VAL A 215 1.57 10.09 -27.15
CA VAL A 215 0.89 11.25 -27.73
C VAL A 215 1.24 11.29 -29.21
N PHE A 216 0.23 11.12 -30.06
CA PHE A 216 0.36 11.21 -31.51
C PHE A 216 -0.14 12.58 -31.99
N THR A 217 0.63 13.26 -32.83
CA THR A 217 0.32 14.61 -33.32
C THR A 217 0.80 14.83 -34.75
N GLU A 218 0.21 15.83 -35.41
CA GLU A 218 0.62 16.28 -36.74
C GLU A 218 1.84 17.21 -36.72
N LYS A 219 2.15 17.80 -35.55
CA LYS A 219 3.27 18.73 -35.35
C LYS A 219 4.16 18.23 -34.21
N ASP A 220 5.46 18.49 -34.32
CA ASP A 220 6.44 18.13 -33.30
C ASP A 220 6.18 18.90 -31.98
N HIS A 221 5.53 18.25 -31.03
CA HIS A 221 5.32 18.79 -29.68
C HIS A 221 6.44 18.46 -28.71
N SER A 222 7.50 17.73 -29.12
CA SER A 222 8.62 17.39 -28.21
C SER A 222 9.37 18.63 -27.72
N LYS A 223 9.19 19.76 -28.41
CA LYS A 223 9.79 21.08 -28.12
C LYS A 223 8.80 22.07 -27.50
N ASP A 224 7.53 21.71 -27.34
CA ASP A 224 6.53 22.59 -26.73
C ASP A 224 6.80 22.72 -25.23
N LYS A 225 7.28 23.89 -24.82
CA LYS A 225 7.40 24.22 -23.40
C LYS A 225 6.00 24.40 -22.83
N VAL A 226 5.63 23.48 -21.92
CA VAL A 226 4.45 23.49 -21.04
C VAL A 226 3.18 22.86 -21.61
N ARG A 227 2.96 21.58 -21.27
CA ARG A 227 1.62 21.10 -20.93
C ARG A 227 1.61 19.91 -19.94
N GLN A 228 2.38 20.02 -18.87
CA GLN A 228 1.96 19.41 -17.60
C GLN A 228 0.95 20.36 -16.95
N ARG A 229 -0.28 20.42 -17.47
CA ARG A 229 -1.41 21.04 -16.76
C ARG A 229 -2.40 19.95 -16.40
N SER A 230 -2.53 19.80 -15.08
CA SER A 230 -3.64 19.20 -14.35
C SER A 230 -4.95 19.21 -15.11
N GLY A 231 -5.68 18.08 -15.05
CA GLY A 231 -7.08 18.00 -15.43
C GLY A 231 -7.97 18.87 -14.54
N ARG A 232 -7.97 20.19 -14.77
CA ARG A 232 -9.07 21.06 -14.37
C ARG A 232 -9.98 21.20 -15.58
N LEU A 233 -11.11 20.50 -15.52
CA LEU A 233 -12.30 20.80 -16.30
C LEU A 233 -12.65 22.27 -16.04
N ALA A 234 -12.53 23.12 -17.06
CA ALA A 234 -13.11 24.46 -17.02
C ALA A 234 -14.63 24.33 -17.15
N PRO A 235 -15.43 25.11 -16.40
CA PRO A 235 -16.88 25.09 -16.53
C PRO A 235 -17.27 25.66 -17.90
N ARG A 236 -18.07 24.89 -18.65
CA ARG A 236 -18.81 25.41 -19.81
C ARG A 236 -19.74 26.50 -19.30
N ARG A 237 -19.45 27.76 -19.62
CA ARG A 237 -20.48 28.81 -19.60
C ARG A 237 -21.44 28.54 -20.75
N ARG A 238 -22.74 28.44 -20.43
CA ARG A 238 -23.82 28.74 -21.36
C ARG A 238 -23.95 30.25 -21.48
#